data_AF-U2TIZ1-F1
#
_entry.id   AF-U2TIZ1-F1
#
_cell.length_a   1.000
_cell.length_b   1.000
_cell.length_c   1.000
_cell.angle_alpha   90.00
_cell.angle_beta   90.00
_cell.angle_gamma   90.00
#
_symmetry.space_group_name_H-M   'P 1'
#
loop_
_entity.id
_entity.type
_entity.pdbx_description
1 polymer ?
#
loop_
_entity_poly.entity_id
_entity_poly.type
_entity_poly.pdbx_seq_one_letter_code
_entity_poly.pdbx_strand_id
1 'polypeptide(L)'
;MATAGQPDTPRKARVLMTGASGGMGMASLRQMVPELGDAYDLVVLVRDSEKNRGEMAPFEGTRGLEVVWGDLDDDAALRRCLEGTDLVLHIAAFVSPAADYHPKTAMRVNFGGTKRLIDTIHELGQDDATAFVYIGTVAETGDRMPPIHWGRVGDPIKPSMFDYYAVSKVAAERYVIESGLARWASLRQTGIIGPAMVQVRGAIQFHNCLFNVLEYCSDRDSGRAMAHLASYDAKGTLDPSFWCHVYNIGGGESCHVSTVDMYRKLYGELGFTSLDPVIDNRYVATRNFHGQYYLDSDRLEGLLHFRSDSMQYFHDEYLRAMGPTAIGFARLLCRIPGGQRLMGSIIKKSTFDKLLDADHGTRHFIQAGMEDRIDAYWGSSAAWEALPERVSGMPGFTDWDHVVPIDHGYDESKPEEELSLGDMRGAAGFRGGRLLSTSMEKGDWRAKLRFRCAFGHEFEASPRLVLEGGHWCPACEAKSWNYGARAKVDPFFAQVWNPLHSPDEMREYPK
;
A
#
# COMPACT_ATOMS: atom_id res chain seq x y z
N MET A 1 -26.16 57.89 -5.19
CA MET A 1 -25.34 56.93 -5.97
C MET A 1 -24.87 55.87 -4.99
N ALA A 2 -25.55 54.72 -4.96
CA ALA A 2 -25.09 53.57 -4.20
C ALA A 2 -24.01 52.87 -5.04
N THR A 3 -22.80 52.76 -4.49
CA THR A 3 -21.70 51.99 -5.07
C THR A 3 -22.11 50.52 -5.08
N ALA A 4 -22.32 49.95 -6.27
CA ALA A 4 -22.42 48.52 -6.47
C ALA A 4 -21.11 47.88 -5.99
N GLY A 5 -21.18 47.04 -4.95
CA GLY A 5 -20.05 46.23 -4.51
C GLY A 5 -19.58 45.36 -5.67
N GLN A 6 -18.26 45.26 -5.83
CA GLN A 6 -17.66 44.25 -6.70
C GLN A 6 -18.24 42.88 -6.32
N PRO A 7 -18.61 42.02 -7.29
CA PRO A 7 -18.96 40.65 -6.96
C PRO A 7 -17.76 40.01 -6.25
N ASP A 8 -17.98 39.49 -5.04
CA ASP A 8 -16.98 38.73 -4.31
C ASP A 8 -16.42 37.66 -5.24
N THR A 9 -15.13 37.78 -5.57
CA THR A 9 -14.40 36.70 -6.24
C THR A 9 -14.63 35.43 -5.42
N PRO A 10 -15.19 34.35 -6.02
CA PRO A 10 -15.45 33.12 -5.28
C PRO A 10 -14.16 32.64 -4.61
N ARG A 11 -14.25 32.24 -3.33
CA ARG A 11 -13.13 31.69 -2.58
C ARG A 11 -12.56 30.51 -3.35
N LYS A 12 -11.26 30.50 -3.60
CA LYS A 12 -10.59 29.35 -4.22
C LYS A 12 -10.66 28.15 -3.27
N ALA A 13 -10.78 26.96 -3.85
CA ALA A 13 -10.71 25.72 -3.09
C ALA A 13 -9.37 25.66 -2.35
N ARG A 14 -9.42 25.23 -1.08
CA ARG A 14 -8.26 25.09 -0.20
C ARG A 14 -7.99 23.59 -0.01
N VAL A 15 -6.84 23.14 -0.49
CA VAL A 15 -6.40 21.75 -0.41
C VAL A 15 -5.32 21.63 0.66
N LEU A 16 -5.47 20.71 1.60
CA LEU A 16 -4.42 20.33 2.55
C LEU A 16 -3.72 19.07 2.08
N MET A 17 -2.39 19.08 1.97
CA MET A 17 -1.59 17.88 1.75
C MET A 17 -0.65 17.64 2.94
N THR A 18 -0.72 16.44 3.50
CA THR A 18 0.27 15.98 4.48
C THR A 18 1.33 15.13 3.78
N GLY A 19 2.57 15.13 4.28
CA GLY A 19 3.61 14.25 3.74
C GLY A 19 4.26 14.76 2.45
N ALA A 20 4.16 16.07 2.17
CA ALA A 20 4.73 16.72 0.99
C ALA A 20 6.27 16.56 0.84
N SER A 21 6.98 16.28 1.95
CA SER A 21 8.42 16.03 1.96
C SER A 21 8.80 14.55 1.81
N GLY A 22 7.81 13.66 1.60
CA GLY A 22 8.02 12.23 1.32
C GLY A 22 8.13 11.93 -0.17
N GLY A 23 8.44 10.68 -0.54
CA GLY A 23 8.60 10.27 -1.93
C GLY A 23 7.36 10.56 -2.79
N MET A 24 6.20 10.01 -2.41
CA MET A 24 4.93 10.25 -3.11
C MET A 24 4.50 11.71 -2.99
N GLY A 25 4.49 12.28 -1.77
CA GLY A 25 4.01 13.66 -1.56
C GLY A 25 4.83 14.74 -2.27
N MET A 26 6.15 14.55 -2.41
CA MET A 26 7.00 15.46 -3.20
C MET A 26 6.69 15.33 -4.70
N ALA A 27 6.45 14.11 -5.19
CA ALA A 27 6.02 13.90 -6.57
C ALA A 27 4.64 14.54 -6.82
N SER A 28 3.70 14.41 -5.88
CA SER A 28 2.40 15.10 -5.91
C SER A 28 2.58 16.62 -5.92
N LEU A 29 3.37 17.20 -5.01
CA LEU A 29 3.62 18.63 -4.95
C LEU A 29 4.12 19.17 -6.31
N ARG A 30 5.10 18.50 -6.91
CA ARG A 30 5.64 18.88 -8.23
C ARG A 30 4.58 18.86 -9.33
N GLN A 31 3.66 17.91 -9.31
CA GLN A 31 2.56 17.80 -10.27
C GLN A 31 1.44 18.82 -10.00
N MET A 32 1.28 19.27 -8.75
CA MET A 32 0.25 20.23 -8.34
C MET A 32 0.65 21.69 -8.60
N VAL A 33 1.94 22.03 -8.52
CA VAL A 33 2.47 23.41 -8.72
C VAL A 33 1.86 24.15 -9.92
N PRO A 34 1.70 23.54 -11.12
CA PRO A 34 1.18 24.24 -12.29
C PRO A 34 -0.24 24.79 -12.13
N GLU A 35 -1.05 24.27 -11.21
CA GLU A 35 -2.44 24.69 -10.99
C GLU A 35 -2.62 25.60 -9.77
N LEU A 36 -1.57 25.79 -8.97
CA LEU A 36 -1.65 26.55 -7.72
C LEU A 36 -1.95 28.02 -7.95
N GLY A 37 -2.89 28.53 -7.16
CA GLY A 37 -3.40 29.89 -7.25
C GLY A 37 -4.32 30.13 -8.45
N ASP A 38 -4.54 29.15 -9.34
CA ASP A 38 -5.55 29.24 -10.41
C ASP A 38 -6.74 28.33 -10.10
N ALA A 39 -6.53 27.02 -9.99
CA ALA A 39 -7.59 26.08 -9.66
C ALA A 39 -7.87 26.01 -8.16
N TYR A 40 -6.81 25.99 -7.34
CA TYR A 40 -6.89 25.87 -5.88
C TYR A 40 -5.66 26.47 -5.21
N ASP A 41 -5.77 26.75 -3.92
CA ASP A 41 -4.65 27.03 -3.04
C ASP A 41 -4.29 25.76 -2.26
N LEU A 42 -3.00 25.50 -2.09
CA LEU A 42 -2.45 24.31 -1.43
C LEU A 42 -1.76 24.70 -0.13
N VAL A 43 -2.10 24.00 0.94
CA VAL A 43 -1.43 24.02 2.23
C VAL A 43 -0.67 22.71 2.38
N VAL A 44 0.63 22.77 2.65
CA VAL A 44 1.42 21.57 2.97
C VAL A 44 1.81 21.57 4.43
N LEU A 45 1.47 20.50 5.14
CA LEU A 45 1.94 20.27 6.52
C LEU A 45 3.25 19.47 6.45
N VAL A 46 4.34 20.08 6.95
CA VAL A 46 5.69 19.53 6.87
C VAL A 46 6.38 19.64 8.22
N ARG A 47 7.03 18.55 8.67
CA ARG A 47 7.81 18.58 9.91
C ARG A 47 8.96 19.58 9.82
N ASP A 48 9.15 20.36 10.87
CA ASP A 48 10.25 21.30 10.94
C ASP A 48 11.59 20.56 11.15
N SER A 49 12.41 20.54 10.10
CA SER A 49 13.78 20.04 10.16
C SER A 49 14.61 20.70 9.06
N GLU A 50 15.94 20.77 9.24
CA GLU A 50 16.85 21.32 8.24
C GLU A 50 16.69 20.64 6.87
N LYS A 51 16.59 19.30 6.86
CA LYS A 51 16.32 18.53 5.65
C LYS A 51 15.04 19.00 4.94
N ASN A 52 13.93 19.05 5.67
CA ASN A 52 12.64 19.41 5.08
C ASN A 52 12.59 20.88 4.63
N ARG A 53 13.26 21.79 5.36
CA ARG A 53 13.45 23.18 4.92
C ARG A 53 14.20 23.25 3.59
N GLY A 54 15.27 22.46 3.45
CA GLY A 54 15.99 22.33 2.17
C GLY A 54 15.14 21.76 1.04
N GLU A 55 14.28 20.78 1.33
CA GLU A 55 13.36 20.19 0.34
C GLU A 55 12.23 21.16 -0.07
N MET A 56 11.78 22.04 0.82
CA MET A 56 10.73 23.03 0.56
C MET A 56 11.26 24.34 -0.03
N ALA A 57 12.55 24.67 0.16
CA ALA A 57 13.16 25.91 -0.34
C ALA A 57 12.91 26.18 -1.83
N PRO A 58 12.93 25.19 -2.75
CA PRO A 58 12.63 25.42 -4.18
C PRO A 58 11.19 25.88 -4.47
N PHE A 59 10.28 25.75 -3.51
CA PHE A 59 8.87 26.12 -3.64
C PHE A 59 8.52 27.43 -2.91
N GLU A 60 9.48 28.05 -2.21
CA GLU A 60 9.25 29.33 -1.53
C GLU A 60 8.79 30.42 -2.51
N GLY A 61 7.77 31.18 -2.11
CA GLY A 61 7.17 32.22 -2.95
C GLY A 61 6.27 31.71 -4.09
N THR A 62 6.03 30.39 -4.19
CA THR A 62 5.04 29.85 -5.14
C THR A 62 3.65 30.39 -4.81
N ARG A 63 3.01 31.05 -5.76
CA ARG A 63 1.66 31.59 -5.59
C ARG A 63 0.68 30.46 -5.31
N GLY A 64 -0.17 30.65 -4.30
CA GLY A 64 -1.16 29.66 -3.89
C GLY A 64 -0.58 28.46 -3.14
N LEU A 65 0.68 28.52 -2.69
CA LEU A 65 1.28 27.52 -1.81
C LEU A 65 1.56 28.12 -0.42
N GLU A 66 1.09 27.44 0.61
CA GLU A 66 1.39 27.71 2.01
C GLU A 66 2.13 26.53 2.63
N VAL A 67 3.33 26.77 3.18
CA VAL A 67 4.04 25.75 3.97
C VAL A 67 3.77 25.97 5.45
N VAL A 68 3.19 24.98 6.10
CA VAL A 68 2.95 24.96 7.55
C VAL A 68 3.93 24.00 8.20
N TRP A 69 4.77 24.55 9.07
CA TRP A 69 5.72 23.77 9.84
C TRP A 69 5.04 23.18 11.09
N GLY A 70 4.94 21.86 11.15
CA GLY A 70 4.25 21.16 12.24
C GLY A 70 4.29 19.63 12.07
N ASP A 71 3.77 18.91 13.06
CA ASP A 71 3.65 17.45 13.05
C ASP A 71 2.16 17.03 13.11
N LEU A 72 1.86 15.77 12.81
CA LEU A 72 0.51 15.21 12.96
C LEU A 72 0.10 15.06 14.43
N ASP A 73 1.05 15.15 15.36
CA ASP A 73 0.79 15.22 16.79
C ASP A 73 0.64 16.68 17.31
N ASP A 74 0.62 17.70 16.44
CA ASP A 74 0.44 19.13 16.80
C ASP A 74 -0.98 19.64 16.49
N ASP A 75 -1.84 19.63 17.52
CA ASP A 75 -3.25 20.03 17.40
C ASP A 75 -3.45 21.47 16.89
N ALA A 76 -2.54 22.39 17.22
CA ALA A 76 -2.65 23.79 16.79
C ALA A 76 -2.31 23.93 15.30
N ALA A 77 -1.28 23.23 14.84
CA ALA A 77 -0.94 23.15 13.42
C ALA A 77 -2.06 22.45 12.62
N LEU A 78 -2.62 21.36 13.12
CA LEU A 78 -3.73 20.65 12.47
C LEU A 78 -4.96 21.54 12.31
N ARG A 79 -5.39 22.21 13.38
CA ARG A 79 -6.53 23.15 13.31
C ARG A 79 -6.30 24.26 12.28
N ARG A 80 -5.12 24.88 12.29
CA ARG A 80 -4.74 25.93 11.33
C ARG A 80 -4.75 25.42 9.87
N CYS A 81 -4.34 24.19 9.65
CA CYS A 81 -4.36 23.56 8.33
C CYS A 81 -5.78 23.19 7.88
N LEU A 82 -6.67 22.79 8.79
CA LEU A 82 -7.99 22.23 8.48
C LEU A 82 -9.11 23.27 8.43
N GLU A 83 -8.97 24.41 9.10
CA GLU A 83 -9.99 25.45 9.08
C GLU A 83 -10.22 25.99 7.66
N GLY A 84 -11.43 25.81 7.13
CA GLY A 84 -11.82 26.22 5.78
C GLY A 84 -11.23 25.36 4.65
N THR A 85 -10.70 24.18 4.96
CA THR A 85 -10.16 23.24 3.96
C THR A 85 -11.26 22.44 3.28
N ASP A 86 -11.25 22.42 1.95
CA ASP A 86 -12.25 21.72 1.13
C ASP A 86 -11.86 20.26 0.88
N LEU A 87 -10.56 19.99 0.77
CA LEU A 87 -10.02 18.67 0.46
C LEU A 87 -8.74 18.40 1.24
N VAL A 88 -8.67 17.24 1.89
CA VAL A 88 -7.46 16.72 2.53
C VAL A 88 -6.89 15.57 1.70
N LEU A 89 -5.64 15.68 1.29
CA LEU A 89 -4.81 14.61 0.74
C LEU A 89 -3.85 14.10 1.84
N HIS A 90 -4.27 13.03 2.53
CA HIS A 90 -3.51 12.45 3.62
C HIS A 90 -2.50 11.41 3.13
N ILE A 91 -1.32 11.88 2.70
CA ILE A 91 -0.22 11.05 2.17
C ILE A 91 0.82 10.70 3.26
N ALA A 92 0.90 11.49 4.34
CA ALA A 92 1.89 11.28 5.39
C ALA A 92 1.81 9.87 5.99
N ALA A 93 2.96 9.21 6.09
CA ALA A 93 3.09 7.92 6.73
C ALA A 93 4.51 7.71 7.27
N PHE A 94 4.60 6.93 8.35
CA PHE A 94 5.80 6.24 8.77
C PHE A 94 5.82 4.85 8.11
N VAL A 95 6.75 4.62 7.19
CA VAL A 95 6.75 3.48 6.25
C VAL A 95 7.81 2.43 6.58
N SER A 96 7.65 1.23 6.04
CA SER A 96 8.63 0.15 6.14
C SER A 96 9.98 0.53 5.49
N PRO A 97 11.10 -0.03 5.98
CA PRO A 97 11.18 -1.00 7.08
C PRO A 97 11.16 -0.35 8.48
N ALA A 98 11.32 0.97 8.59
CA ALA A 98 11.38 1.66 9.89
C ALA A 98 10.09 1.49 10.71
N ALA A 99 8.93 1.45 10.05
CA ALA A 99 7.65 1.15 10.68
C ALA A 99 7.61 -0.22 11.36
N ASP A 100 8.20 -1.22 10.74
CA ASP A 100 8.21 -2.59 11.26
C ASP A 100 9.15 -2.74 12.47
N TYR A 101 10.19 -1.91 12.52
CA TYR A 101 11.13 -1.88 13.64
C TYR A 101 10.61 -1.05 14.82
N HIS A 102 9.68 -0.13 14.56
CA HIS A 102 9.10 0.76 15.56
C HIS A 102 7.56 0.77 15.50
N PRO A 103 6.90 -0.35 15.80
CA PRO A 103 5.45 -0.54 15.62
C PRO A 103 4.60 0.47 16.39
N LYS A 104 5.01 0.85 17.61
CA LYS A 104 4.31 1.89 18.40
C LYS A 104 4.35 3.26 17.71
N THR A 105 5.47 3.59 17.08
CA THR A 105 5.61 4.82 16.29
C THR A 105 4.76 4.74 15.03
N ALA A 106 4.74 3.59 14.34
CA ALA A 106 3.87 3.37 13.18
C ALA A 106 2.39 3.58 13.53
N MET A 107 1.91 2.99 14.62
CA MET A 107 0.53 3.21 15.09
C MET A 107 0.25 4.65 15.50
N ARG A 108 1.16 5.31 16.23
CA ARG A 108 0.99 6.71 16.65
C ARG A 108 0.88 7.64 15.45
N VAL A 109 1.77 7.48 14.47
CA VAL A 109 1.85 8.38 13.30
C VAL A 109 0.76 8.07 12.29
N ASN A 110 0.64 6.80 11.87
CA ASN A 110 -0.27 6.44 10.77
C ASN A 110 -1.72 6.45 11.25
N PHE A 111 -2.08 5.59 12.20
CA PHE A 111 -3.43 5.56 12.74
C PHE A 111 -3.76 6.80 13.57
N GLY A 112 -2.89 7.15 14.52
CA GLY A 112 -3.14 8.30 15.40
C GLY A 112 -3.18 9.63 14.65
N GLY A 113 -2.33 9.82 13.61
CA GLY A 113 -2.36 11.01 12.77
C GLY A 113 -3.63 11.10 11.91
N THR A 114 -4.03 10.00 11.27
CA THR A 114 -5.29 9.94 10.52
C THR A 114 -6.49 10.24 11.41
N LYS A 115 -6.55 9.62 12.59
CA LYS A 115 -7.63 9.83 13.56
C LYS A 115 -7.71 11.30 14.00
N ARG A 116 -6.59 11.93 14.35
CA ARG A 116 -6.58 13.34 14.78
C ARG A 116 -7.05 14.29 13.68
N LEU A 117 -6.66 14.06 12.43
CA LEU A 117 -7.13 14.88 11.31
C LEU A 117 -8.66 14.81 11.18
N ILE A 118 -9.22 13.60 11.19
CA ILE A 118 -10.67 13.37 11.07
C ILE A 118 -11.41 13.93 12.29
N ASP A 119 -10.93 13.67 13.50
CA ASP A 119 -11.50 14.23 14.73
C ASP A 119 -11.54 15.76 14.70
N THR A 120 -10.46 16.39 14.20
CA THR A 120 -10.39 17.84 14.07
C THR A 120 -11.38 18.37 13.03
N ILE A 121 -11.65 17.64 11.95
CA ILE A 121 -12.70 17.99 10.97
C ILE A 121 -14.07 18.01 11.64
N HIS A 122 -14.39 17.00 12.45
CA HIS A 122 -15.64 16.94 13.22
C HIS A 122 -15.75 18.09 14.24
N GLU A 123 -14.67 18.39 14.96
CA GLU A 123 -14.64 19.49 15.93
C GLU A 123 -14.85 20.87 15.30
N LEU A 124 -14.43 21.03 14.04
CA LEU A 124 -14.65 22.25 13.26
C LEU A 124 -16.06 22.28 12.61
N GLY A 125 -16.85 21.22 12.74
CA GLY A 125 -18.18 21.11 12.14
C GLY A 125 -18.14 21.06 10.61
N GLN A 126 -17.09 20.47 10.03
CA GLN A 126 -16.85 20.44 8.58
C GLN A 126 -17.13 19.07 7.95
N ASP A 127 -17.90 18.21 8.62
CA ASP A 127 -18.24 16.83 8.22
C ASP A 127 -18.74 16.71 6.77
N ASP A 128 -19.55 17.68 6.34
CA ASP A 128 -20.15 17.75 4.99
C ASP A 128 -19.30 18.54 3.99
N ALA A 129 -18.46 19.45 4.48
CA ALA A 129 -17.73 20.42 3.66
C ALA A 129 -16.35 19.89 3.21
N THR A 130 -15.62 19.25 4.13
CA THR A 130 -14.26 18.77 3.89
C THR A 130 -14.26 17.34 3.37
N ALA A 131 -13.76 17.13 2.15
CA ALA A 131 -13.44 15.80 1.65
C ALA A 131 -12.12 15.28 2.23
N PHE A 132 -12.06 13.97 2.50
CA PHE A 132 -10.87 13.32 3.04
C PHE A 132 -10.38 12.15 2.18
N VAL A 133 -9.22 12.31 1.54
CA VAL A 133 -8.56 11.25 0.77
C VAL A 133 -7.41 10.68 1.57
N TYR A 134 -7.49 9.39 1.87
CA TYR A 134 -6.49 8.63 2.60
C TYR A 134 -5.65 7.77 1.66
N ILE A 135 -4.33 7.76 1.85
CA ILE A 135 -3.45 6.83 1.14
C ILE A 135 -3.25 5.56 1.98
N GLY A 136 -3.90 4.46 1.58
CA GLY A 136 -3.71 3.11 2.10
C GLY A 136 -2.52 2.41 1.44
N THR A 137 -2.50 1.07 1.46
CA THR A 137 -1.38 0.31 0.84
C THR A 137 -1.76 -1.10 0.44
N VAL A 138 -1.15 -1.61 -0.64
CA VAL A 138 -1.20 -3.04 -0.98
C VAL A 138 -0.77 -3.96 0.16
N ALA A 139 0.05 -3.47 1.10
CA ALA A 139 0.47 -4.26 2.25
C ALA A 139 -0.70 -4.68 3.17
N GLU A 140 -1.85 -4.01 3.11
CA GLU A 140 -3.05 -4.37 3.86
C GLU A 140 -3.62 -5.73 3.44
N THR A 141 -3.48 -6.13 2.17
CA THR A 141 -3.87 -7.46 1.70
C THR A 141 -2.79 -8.51 1.94
N GLY A 142 -1.53 -8.11 2.14
CA GLY A 142 -0.40 -9.00 2.37
C GLY A 142 -0.02 -9.83 1.15
N ASP A 143 0.53 -11.02 1.36
CA ASP A 143 1.00 -11.87 0.27
C ASP A 143 -0.14 -12.50 -0.54
N ARG A 144 0.01 -12.44 -1.86
CA ARG A 144 -0.77 -13.15 -2.86
C ARG A 144 0.19 -13.86 -3.80
N MET A 145 0.93 -14.83 -3.26
CA MET A 145 1.80 -15.66 -4.10
C MET A 145 0.95 -16.52 -5.06
N PRO A 146 1.49 -16.97 -6.20
CA PRO A 146 0.80 -17.92 -7.05
C PRO A 146 0.28 -19.14 -6.28
N PRO A 147 -0.94 -19.63 -6.59
CA PRO A 147 -1.74 -19.27 -7.77
C PRO A 147 -2.73 -18.10 -7.54
N ILE A 148 -2.74 -17.45 -6.38
CA ILE A 148 -3.74 -16.43 -6.01
C ILE A 148 -3.26 -14.99 -6.23
N HIS A 149 -2.33 -14.78 -7.16
CA HIS A 149 -1.56 -13.54 -7.35
C HIS A 149 -2.32 -12.38 -8.01
N TRP A 150 -3.59 -12.59 -8.34
CA TRP A 150 -4.53 -11.55 -8.75
C TRP A 150 -5.47 -11.22 -7.59
N GLY A 151 -5.62 -9.95 -7.26
CA GLY A 151 -6.54 -9.48 -6.22
C GLY A 151 -7.35 -8.26 -6.64
N ARG A 152 -8.33 -7.90 -5.82
CA ARG A 152 -9.16 -6.69 -5.97
C ARG A 152 -9.57 -6.09 -4.62
N VAL A 153 -10.09 -4.86 -4.65
CA VAL A 153 -10.84 -4.30 -3.52
C VAL A 153 -11.93 -5.28 -3.09
N GLY A 154 -12.14 -5.40 -1.78
CA GLY A 154 -13.04 -6.38 -1.17
C GLY A 154 -12.36 -7.70 -0.76
N ASP A 155 -11.18 -8.02 -1.29
CA ASP A 155 -10.43 -9.20 -0.88
C ASP A 155 -10.02 -9.15 0.61
N PRO A 156 -9.76 -10.31 1.25
CA PRO A 156 -9.46 -10.36 2.67
C PRO A 156 -8.26 -9.50 3.08
N ILE A 157 -8.48 -8.63 4.07
CA ILE A 157 -7.39 -7.93 4.78
C ILE A 157 -6.55 -8.96 5.55
N LYS A 158 -5.29 -9.09 5.15
CA LYS A 158 -4.32 -10.07 5.66
C LYS A 158 -2.90 -9.50 5.63
N PRO A 159 -2.56 -8.48 6.42
CA PRO A 159 -1.18 -8.03 6.57
C PRO A 159 -0.22 -9.19 6.83
N SER A 160 0.94 -9.21 6.15
CA SER A 160 1.99 -10.19 6.40
C SER A 160 2.43 -10.16 7.87
N MET A 161 2.87 -11.30 8.39
CA MET A 161 3.43 -11.39 9.74
C MET A 161 4.63 -10.46 9.85
N PHE A 162 4.65 -9.67 10.93
CA PHE A 162 5.66 -8.63 11.22
C PHE A 162 5.64 -7.39 10.31
N ASP A 163 4.65 -7.24 9.44
CA ASP A 163 4.39 -6.00 8.68
C ASP A 163 3.52 -5.05 9.53
N TYR A 164 4.15 -4.32 10.43
CA TYR A 164 3.46 -3.40 11.34
C TYR A 164 3.07 -2.09 10.63
N TYR A 165 3.73 -1.76 9.52
CA TYR A 165 3.26 -0.73 8.61
C TYR A 165 1.83 -1.04 8.13
N ALA A 166 1.62 -2.22 7.55
CA ALA A 166 0.31 -2.68 7.10
C ALA A 166 -0.72 -2.70 8.24
N VAL A 167 -0.36 -3.19 9.42
CA VAL A 167 -1.27 -3.18 10.60
C VAL A 167 -1.75 -1.76 10.92
N SER A 168 -0.85 -0.78 10.91
CA SER A 168 -1.21 0.62 11.17
C SER A 168 -2.08 1.24 10.08
N LYS A 169 -1.90 0.81 8.82
CA LYS A 169 -2.70 1.26 7.67
C LYS A 169 -4.11 0.65 7.69
N VAL A 170 -4.25 -0.64 8.03
CA VAL A 170 -5.54 -1.30 8.24
C VAL A 170 -6.38 -0.57 9.31
N ALA A 171 -5.75 -0.21 10.43
CA ALA A 171 -6.44 0.52 11.50
C ALA A 171 -6.90 1.92 11.06
N ALA A 172 -6.07 2.63 10.29
CA ALA A 172 -6.39 3.95 9.75
C ALA A 172 -7.49 3.88 8.68
N GLU A 173 -7.43 2.95 7.73
CA GLU A 173 -8.45 2.79 6.69
C GLU A 173 -9.83 2.49 7.30
N ARG A 174 -9.88 1.59 8.28
CA ARG A 174 -11.12 1.33 9.04
C ARG A 174 -11.69 2.61 9.64
N TYR A 175 -10.84 3.47 10.20
CA TYR A 175 -11.29 4.73 10.79
C TYR A 175 -11.82 5.71 9.74
N VAL A 176 -11.19 5.77 8.56
CA VAL A 176 -11.61 6.61 7.44
C VAL A 176 -12.99 6.19 6.92
N ILE A 177 -13.15 4.89 6.61
CA ILE A 177 -14.41 4.35 6.07
C ILE A 177 -15.58 4.61 7.03
N GLU A 178 -15.30 4.53 8.32
CA GLU A 178 -16.29 4.62 9.39
C GLU A 178 -16.37 6.00 10.06
N SER A 179 -15.72 7.01 9.47
CA SER A 179 -15.63 8.36 10.01
C SER A 179 -16.97 9.10 10.05
N GLY A 180 -17.90 8.76 9.16
CA GLY A 180 -19.15 9.51 9.00
C GLY A 180 -19.02 10.78 8.15
N LEU A 181 -17.83 11.10 7.63
CA LEU A 181 -17.64 12.20 6.69
C LEU A 181 -18.48 11.98 5.41
N ALA A 182 -19.05 13.06 4.87
CA ALA A 182 -19.91 12.96 3.69
C ALA A 182 -19.14 12.50 2.44
N ARG A 183 -17.87 12.91 2.34
CA ARG A 183 -16.94 12.61 1.23
C ARG A 183 -15.61 12.10 1.79
N TRP A 184 -15.28 10.85 1.51
CA TRP A 184 -13.97 10.28 1.79
C TRP A 184 -13.56 9.30 0.69
N ALA A 185 -12.27 9.01 0.53
CA ALA A 185 -11.81 7.90 -0.31
C ALA A 185 -10.57 7.25 0.31
N SER A 186 -10.46 5.91 0.22
CA SER A 186 -9.23 5.19 0.56
C SER A 186 -8.55 4.71 -0.72
N LEU A 187 -7.32 5.15 -0.95
CA LEU A 187 -6.53 4.80 -2.13
C LEU A 187 -5.35 3.92 -1.72
N ARG A 188 -5.47 2.61 -1.94
CA ARG A 188 -4.45 1.61 -1.60
C ARG A 188 -3.29 1.68 -2.58
N GLN A 189 -2.24 2.38 -2.18
CA GLN A 189 -1.05 2.57 -2.99
C GLN A 189 -0.25 1.26 -3.13
N THR A 190 0.00 0.84 -4.36
CA THR A 190 0.93 -0.24 -4.69
C THR A 190 2.41 0.19 -4.55
N GLY A 191 3.34 -0.73 -4.79
CA GLY A 191 4.77 -0.44 -4.88
C GLY A 191 5.07 0.69 -5.86
N ILE A 192 5.86 1.69 -5.41
CA ILE A 192 6.19 2.86 -6.22
C ILE A 192 7.53 2.66 -6.92
N ILE A 193 7.53 2.66 -8.26
CA ILE A 193 8.75 2.67 -9.06
C ILE A 193 9.28 4.09 -9.28
N GLY A 194 10.60 4.23 -9.26
CA GLY A 194 11.30 5.48 -9.49
C GLY A 194 12.71 5.48 -8.90
N PRO A 195 13.40 6.63 -8.88
CA PRO A 195 14.78 6.74 -8.40
C PRO A 195 14.94 6.27 -6.95
N ALA A 196 13.95 6.53 -6.08
CA ALA A 196 13.97 6.10 -4.68
C ALA A 196 14.04 4.58 -4.53
N MET A 197 13.28 3.81 -5.33
CA MET A 197 13.31 2.36 -5.30
C MET A 197 14.70 1.80 -5.68
N VAL A 198 15.37 2.42 -6.66
CA VAL A 198 16.73 2.03 -7.08
C VAL A 198 17.76 2.19 -5.95
N GLN A 199 17.53 3.14 -5.03
CA GLN A 199 18.41 3.42 -3.90
C GLN A 199 18.12 2.58 -2.65
N VAL A 200 17.09 1.71 -2.68
CA VAL A 200 16.79 0.85 -1.53
C VAL A 200 17.97 -0.08 -1.24
N ARG A 201 18.49 0.00 -0.02
CA ARG A 201 19.57 -0.85 0.51
C ARG A 201 19.17 -1.34 1.90
N GLY A 202 18.30 -2.35 1.93
CA GLY A 202 17.76 -2.90 3.18
C GLY A 202 17.50 -4.40 3.08
N ALA A 203 17.49 -5.08 4.23
CA ALA A 203 17.21 -6.51 4.33
C ALA A 203 15.85 -6.91 3.71
N ILE A 204 14.89 -5.97 3.71
CA ILE A 204 13.55 -6.12 3.12
C ILE A 204 13.58 -6.59 1.66
N GLN A 205 14.64 -6.32 0.89
CA GLN A 205 14.75 -6.81 -0.49
C GLN A 205 14.77 -8.34 -0.57
N PHE A 206 15.24 -9.03 0.47
CA PHE A 206 15.26 -10.50 0.56
C PHE A 206 14.00 -11.08 1.21
N HIS A 207 13.14 -10.22 1.76
CA HIS A 207 11.79 -10.61 2.19
C HIS A 207 10.86 -10.72 0.98
N ASN A 208 11.08 -9.92 -0.07
CA ASN A 208 10.32 -10.05 -1.30
C ASN A 208 10.62 -11.38 -2.00
N CYS A 209 9.58 -12.18 -2.22
CA CYS A 209 9.73 -13.55 -2.70
C CYS A 209 10.05 -13.56 -4.20
N LEU A 210 10.84 -14.53 -4.63
CA LEU A 210 11.31 -14.58 -6.02
C LEU A 210 10.17 -14.69 -7.05
N PHE A 211 9.11 -15.42 -6.71
CA PHE A 211 7.92 -15.58 -7.55
C PHE A 211 6.75 -14.68 -7.13
N ASN A 212 6.99 -13.68 -6.28
CA ASN A 212 5.99 -12.65 -5.98
C ASN A 212 5.79 -11.74 -7.19
N VAL A 213 4.61 -11.15 -7.30
CA VAL A 213 4.26 -10.21 -8.36
C VAL A 213 3.77 -8.89 -7.78
N LEU A 214 3.98 -7.80 -8.50
CA LEU A 214 3.34 -6.52 -8.22
C LEU A 214 2.92 -5.86 -9.53
N GLU A 215 1.72 -5.29 -9.55
CA GLU A 215 1.42 -4.16 -10.43
C GLU A 215 1.99 -2.90 -9.77
N TYR A 216 3.10 -2.38 -10.29
CA TYR A 216 3.70 -1.15 -9.76
C TYR A 216 2.95 0.10 -10.25
N CYS A 217 3.23 1.26 -9.65
CA CYS A 217 2.86 2.57 -10.17
C CYS A 217 4.07 3.50 -10.06
N SER A 218 4.30 4.41 -11.01
CA SER A 218 5.44 5.32 -10.88
C SER A 218 5.19 6.41 -9.85
N ASP A 219 6.28 6.96 -9.29
CA ASP A 219 6.20 8.14 -8.43
C ASP A 219 5.53 9.33 -9.15
N ARG A 220 5.82 9.49 -10.45
CA ARG A 220 5.21 10.52 -11.32
C ARG A 220 3.71 10.32 -11.50
N ASP A 221 3.26 9.10 -11.76
CA ASP A 221 1.85 8.77 -11.96
C ASP A 221 1.07 8.84 -10.65
N SER A 222 1.66 8.36 -9.55
CA SER A 222 1.11 8.53 -8.19
C SER A 222 0.97 10.01 -7.82
N GLY A 223 1.95 10.83 -8.18
CA GLY A 223 1.89 12.28 -8.03
C GLY A 223 0.79 12.93 -8.88
N ARG A 224 0.64 12.47 -10.13
CA ARG A 224 -0.38 12.96 -11.06
C ARG A 224 -1.78 12.61 -10.61
N ALA A 225 -2.00 11.43 -10.05
CA ALA A 225 -3.29 11.05 -9.46
C ALA A 225 -3.75 12.08 -8.43
N MET A 226 -2.85 12.53 -7.55
CA MET A 226 -3.17 13.54 -6.53
C MET A 226 -3.45 14.92 -7.14
N ALA A 227 -2.67 15.31 -8.15
CA ALA A 227 -2.86 16.58 -8.84
C ALA A 227 -4.19 16.63 -9.60
N HIS A 228 -4.52 15.55 -10.34
CA HIS A 228 -5.78 15.43 -11.06
C HIS A 228 -6.97 15.38 -10.10
N LEU A 229 -6.90 14.62 -9.00
CA LEU A 229 -7.95 14.59 -8.00
C LEU A 229 -8.24 16.00 -7.44
N ALA A 230 -7.21 16.71 -6.97
CA ALA A 230 -7.38 18.06 -6.44
C ALA A 230 -7.93 19.05 -7.48
N SER A 231 -7.43 18.95 -8.72
CA SER A 231 -7.89 19.76 -9.85
C SER A 231 -9.35 19.50 -10.20
N TYR A 232 -9.74 18.23 -10.31
CA TYR A 232 -11.09 17.82 -10.69
C TYR A 232 -12.10 18.14 -9.60
N ASP A 233 -11.74 17.95 -8.32
CA ASP A 233 -12.60 18.34 -7.19
C ASP A 233 -12.79 19.87 -7.14
N ALA A 234 -11.70 20.64 -7.21
CA ALA A 234 -11.77 22.10 -7.18
C ALA A 234 -12.57 22.71 -8.35
N LYS A 235 -12.56 22.06 -9.52
CA LYS A 235 -13.33 22.46 -10.70
C LYS A 235 -14.76 21.91 -10.73
N GLY A 236 -15.12 21.01 -9.79
CA GLY A 236 -16.41 20.32 -9.79
C GLY A 236 -16.59 19.36 -10.97
N THR A 237 -15.50 18.85 -11.55
CA THR A 237 -15.50 17.91 -12.68
C THR A 237 -15.18 16.47 -12.28
N LEU A 238 -14.83 16.23 -11.01
CA LEU A 238 -14.65 14.88 -10.48
C LEU A 238 -16.00 14.15 -10.48
N ASP A 239 -16.03 12.94 -11.02
CA ASP A 239 -17.23 12.12 -11.01
C ASP A 239 -17.68 11.88 -9.55
N PRO A 240 -18.94 12.20 -9.17
CA PRO A 240 -19.42 12.02 -7.81
C PRO A 240 -19.32 10.59 -7.27
N SER A 241 -19.31 9.58 -8.15
CA SER A 241 -19.12 8.17 -7.80
C SER A 241 -17.71 7.83 -7.29
N PHE A 242 -16.79 8.79 -7.31
CA PHE A 242 -15.49 8.67 -6.65
C PHE A 242 -15.62 8.58 -5.11
N TRP A 243 -16.59 9.28 -4.54
CA TRP A 243 -16.64 9.47 -3.09
C TRP A 243 -17.26 8.28 -2.36
N CYS A 244 -16.72 8.02 -1.17
CA CYS A 244 -17.08 6.96 -0.23
C CYS A 244 -16.80 5.54 -0.72
N HIS A 245 -15.65 5.38 -1.36
CA HIS A 245 -15.16 4.12 -1.92
C HIS A 245 -13.70 3.85 -1.58
N VAL A 246 -13.31 2.59 -1.79
CA VAL A 246 -11.93 2.11 -1.71
C VAL A 246 -11.43 1.80 -3.13
N TYR A 247 -10.20 2.17 -3.43
CA TYR A 247 -9.57 1.95 -4.75
C TYR A 247 -8.16 1.42 -4.60
N ASN A 248 -7.69 0.65 -5.58
CA ASN A 248 -6.29 0.33 -5.76
C ASN A 248 -5.62 1.36 -6.68
N ILE A 249 -4.49 1.94 -6.27
CA ILE A 249 -3.61 2.68 -7.18
C ILE A 249 -2.65 1.67 -7.80
N GLY A 250 -2.75 1.46 -9.10
CA GLY A 250 -1.83 0.63 -9.88
C GLY A 250 -1.54 1.26 -11.25
N GLY A 251 -0.41 0.92 -11.85
CA GLY A 251 0.05 1.44 -13.14
C GLY A 251 -0.46 0.68 -14.37
N GLY A 252 -1.37 -0.29 -14.17
CA GLY A 252 -1.94 -1.13 -15.21
C GLY A 252 -0.97 -2.21 -15.72
N GLU A 253 -1.39 -2.90 -16.79
CA GLU A 253 -0.70 -4.05 -17.38
C GLU A 253 0.79 -3.78 -17.70
N SER A 254 1.11 -2.58 -18.18
CA SER A 254 2.50 -2.21 -18.51
C SER A 254 3.43 -2.10 -17.28
N CYS A 255 2.86 -2.13 -16.09
CA CYS A 255 3.54 -2.13 -14.80
C CYS A 255 3.48 -3.49 -14.08
N HIS A 256 2.93 -4.54 -14.70
CA HIS A 256 2.93 -5.91 -14.17
C HIS A 256 4.32 -6.53 -14.30
N VAL A 257 4.88 -7.01 -13.19
CA VAL A 257 6.14 -7.76 -13.22
C VAL A 257 6.26 -8.73 -12.05
N SER A 258 6.78 -9.92 -12.32
CA SER A 258 7.26 -10.85 -11.29
C SER A 258 8.64 -10.44 -10.79
N THR A 259 8.97 -10.71 -9.54
CA THR A 259 10.30 -10.37 -8.98
C THR A 259 11.42 -11.09 -9.73
N VAL A 260 11.21 -12.34 -10.13
CA VAL A 260 12.18 -13.13 -10.90
C VAL A 260 12.42 -12.53 -12.28
N ASP A 261 11.40 -12.06 -12.98
CA ASP A 261 11.55 -11.48 -14.32
C ASP A 261 12.15 -10.07 -14.25
N MET A 262 11.81 -9.30 -13.21
CA MET A 262 12.51 -8.05 -12.89
C MET A 262 14.01 -8.31 -12.69
N TYR A 263 14.38 -9.27 -11.85
CA TYR A 263 15.79 -9.60 -11.61
C TYR A 263 16.50 -10.11 -12.87
N ARG A 264 15.86 -10.99 -13.65
CA ARG A 264 16.42 -11.45 -14.93
C ARG A 264 16.71 -10.28 -15.88
N LYS A 265 15.80 -9.30 -15.98
CA LYS A 265 16.01 -8.09 -16.78
C LYS A 265 17.20 -7.27 -16.24
N LEU A 266 17.17 -6.90 -14.96
CA LEU A 266 18.21 -6.04 -14.37
C LEU A 266 19.61 -6.66 -14.37
N TYR A 267 19.75 -7.93 -13.96
CA TYR A 267 21.06 -8.61 -14.01
C TYR A 267 21.47 -8.99 -15.43
N GLY A 268 20.51 -9.23 -16.33
CA GLY A 268 20.76 -9.39 -17.76
C GLY A 268 21.48 -8.18 -18.36
N GLU A 269 21.12 -6.97 -17.94
CA GLU A 269 21.81 -5.74 -18.33
C GLU A 269 23.28 -5.70 -17.89
N LEU A 270 23.64 -6.39 -16.80
CA LEU A 270 25.02 -6.55 -16.33
C LEU A 270 25.76 -7.73 -16.98
N GLY A 271 25.11 -8.47 -17.89
CA GLY A 271 25.68 -9.58 -18.64
C GLY A 271 25.47 -10.96 -18.00
N PHE A 272 24.64 -11.08 -16.95
CA PHE A 272 24.29 -12.38 -16.39
C PHE A 272 23.28 -13.11 -17.29
N THR A 273 23.47 -14.40 -17.51
CA THR A 273 22.54 -15.25 -18.27
C THR A 273 21.70 -16.16 -17.37
N SER A 274 21.97 -16.13 -16.06
CA SER A 274 21.24 -16.83 -15.01
C SER A 274 21.36 -16.03 -13.71
N LEU A 275 20.40 -16.18 -12.79
CA LEU A 275 20.45 -15.58 -11.47
C LEU A 275 21.33 -16.37 -10.48
N ASP A 276 21.66 -17.63 -10.76
CA ASP A 276 22.43 -18.52 -9.86
C ASP A 276 23.76 -17.93 -9.36
N PRO A 277 24.52 -17.15 -10.16
CA PRO A 277 25.76 -16.55 -9.66
C PRO A 277 25.53 -15.47 -8.60
N VAL A 278 24.35 -14.85 -8.56
CA VAL A 278 24.07 -13.62 -7.80
C VAL A 278 23.09 -13.85 -6.66
N ILE A 279 22.06 -14.66 -6.88
CA ILE A 279 21.00 -14.92 -5.92
C ILE A 279 21.23 -16.29 -5.28
N ASP A 280 21.20 -16.33 -3.96
CA ASP A 280 21.11 -17.57 -3.19
C ASP A 280 19.66 -17.72 -2.73
N ASN A 281 18.98 -18.71 -3.30
CA ASN A 281 17.57 -18.92 -3.08
C ASN A 281 17.23 -19.32 -1.63
N ARG A 282 18.19 -19.87 -0.87
CA ARG A 282 17.98 -20.20 0.55
C ARG A 282 17.86 -18.95 1.43
N TYR A 283 18.29 -17.80 0.97
CA TYR A 283 18.20 -16.55 1.74
C TYR A 283 17.19 -15.57 1.15
N VAL A 284 16.38 -15.99 0.18
CA VAL A 284 15.20 -15.25 -0.26
C VAL A 284 13.98 -15.91 0.39
N ALA A 285 13.08 -15.10 0.94
CA ALA A 285 11.83 -15.62 1.49
C ALA A 285 10.96 -16.28 0.39
N THR A 286 10.13 -17.22 0.79
CA THR A 286 9.25 -17.95 -0.15
C THR A 286 7.79 -17.51 -0.08
N ARG A 287 7.44 -16.74 0.95
CA ARG A 287 6.11 -16.17 1.22
C ARG A 287 6.23 -15.01 2.23
N ASN A 288 5.10 -14.49 2.70
CA ASN A 288 5.01 -13.46 3.75
C ASN A 288 5.54 -12.07 3.32
N PHE A 289 5.35 -11.70 2.05
CA PHE A 289 5.61 -10.37 1.54
C PHE A 289 4.48 -9.93 0.61
N HIS A 290 4.04 -8.68 0.77
CA HIS A 290 2.90 -8.18 0.02
C HIS A 290 3.16 -8.05 -1.47
N GLY A 291 2.12 -8.22 -2.27
CA GLY A 291 2.19 -8.06 -3.71
C GLY A 291 1.04 -8.80 -4.40
N GLN A 292 0.51 -8.20 -5.46
CA GLN A 292 -0.53 -8.75 -6.32
C GLN A 292 -0.60 -7.94 -7.62
N TYR A 293 -1.18 -8.55 -8.65
CA TYR A 293 -1.80 -7.81 -9.75
C TYR A 293 -3.24 -7.43 -9.37
N TYR A 294 -3.79 -6.44 -10.06
CA TYR A 294 -5.14 -5.96 -9.78
C TYR A 294 -6.12 -6.31 -10.88
N LEU A 295 -7.31 -6.76 -10.49
CA LEU A 295 -8.45 -6.90 -11.40
C LEU A 295 -9.22 -5.57 -11.59
N ASP A 296 -8.96 -4.57 -10.74
CA ASP A 296 -9.82 -3.39 -10.58
C ASP A 296 -9.07 -2.05 -10.48
N SER A 297 -7.75 -2.02 -10.66
CA SER A 297 -6.98 -0.76 -10.60
C SER A 297 -7.39 0.22 -11.71
N ASP A 298 -7.92 -0.28 -12.82
CA ASP A 298 -8.47 0.51 -13.93
C ASP A 298 -9.63 1.41 -13.51
N ARG A 299 -10.38 1.07 -12.44
CA ARG A 299 -11.49 1.88 -11.94
C ARG A 299 -11.01 3.28 -11.54
N LEU A 300 -9.87 3.38 -10.86
CA LEU A 300 -9.32 4.67 -10.44
C LEU A 300 -8.72 5.45 -11.61
N GLU A 301 -8.08 4.75 -12.55
CA GLU A 301 -7.56 5.35 -13.78
C GLU A 301 -8.69 5.95 -14.63
N GLY A 302 -9.85 5.30 -14.71
CA GLY A 302 -11.02 5.83 -15.40
C GLY A 302 -11.59 7.11 -14.80
N LEU A 303 -11.30 7.39 -13.52
CA LEU A 303 -11.77 8.58 -12.80
C LEU A 303 -10.73 9.70 -12.77
N LEU A 304 -9.43 9.36 -12.67
CA LEU A 304 -8.35 10.31 -12.46
C LEU A 304 -7.36 10.44 -13.62
N HIS A 305 -7.36 9.54 -14.60
CA HIS A 305 -6.54 9.61 -15.83
C HIS A 305 -5.06 9.92 -15.57
N PHE A 306 -4.41 9.17 -14.68
CA PHE A 306 -3.11 9.50 -14.13
C PHE A 306 -1.95 8.68 -14.73
N ARG A 307 -2.24 7.53 -15.33
CA ARG A 307 -1.22 6.61 -15.83
C ARG A 307 -0.53 7.13 -17.08
N SER A 308 0.80 6.97 -17.12
CA SER A 308 1.61 7.31 -18.28
C SER A 308 2.93 6.53 -18.36
N ASP A 309 3.42 5.98 -17.25
CA ASP A 309 4.66 5.24 -17.17
C ASP A 309 4.44 3.71 -17.26
N SER A 310 5.54 2.99 -17.44
CA SER A 310 5.61 1.53 -17.42
C SER A 310 6.83 1.07 -16.62
N MET A 311 7.04 -0.24 -16.48
CA MET A 311 8.30 -0.78 -15.93
C MET A 311 9.56 -0.32 -16.69
N GLN A 312 9.43 0.21 -17.91
CA GLN A 312 10.55 0.81 -18.63
C GLN A 312 11.14 2.02 -17.87
N TYR A 313 10.30 2.82 -17.22
CA TYR A 313 10.78 3.95 -16.42
C TYR A 313 11.74 3.49 -15.31
N PHE A 314 11.35 2.47 -14.55
CA PHE A 314 12.19 1.90 -13.50
C PHE A 314 13.51 1.36 -14.06
N HIS A 315 13.44 0.66 -15.19
CA HIS A 315 14.60 0.12 -15.86
C HIS A 315 15.59 1.22 -16.27
N ASP A 316 15.09 2.33 -16.81
CA ASP A 316 15.92 3.46 -17.22
C ASP A 316 16.58 4.15 -16.01
N GLU A 317 15.86 4.32 -14.90
CA GLU A 317 16.42 4.86 -13.65
C GLU A 317 17.48 3.92 -13.04
N TYR A 318 17.26 2.60 -13.11
CA TYR A 318 18.26 1.61 -12.70
C TYR A 318 19.55 1.74 -13.50
N LEU A 319 19.46 1.78 -14.83
CA LEU A 319 20.61 1.92 -15.72
C LEU A 319 21.34 3.25 -15.49
N ARG A 320 20.58 4.34 -15.29
CA ARG A 320 21.14 5.66 -14.98
C ARG A 320 21.93 5.64 -13.67
N ALA A 321 21.38 5.03 -12.61
CA ALA A 321 22.03 4.95 -11.31
C ALA A 321 23.30 4.08 -11.32
N MET A 322 23.31 3.00 -12.10
CA MET A 322 24.50 2.15 -12.26
C MET A 322 25.60 2.84 -13.08
N GLY A 323 25.22 3.59 -14.12
CA GLY A 323 26.14 4.31 -15.00
C GLY A 323 26.83 3.43 -16.05
N PRO A 324 27.12 3.99 -17.24
CA PRO A 324 27.61 3.20 -18.39
C PRO A 324 28.94 2.51 -18.15
N THR A 325 29.83 3.11 -17.33
CA THR A 325 31.13 2.54 -16.99
C THR A 325 30.99 1.26 -16.16
N ALA A 326 30.15 1.27 -15.12
CA ALA A 326 29.95 0.10 -14.27
C ALA A 326 29.26 -1.03 -15.04
N ILE A 327 28.26 -0.69 -15.85
CA ILE A 327 27.57 -1.65 -16.74
C ILE A 327 28.56 -2.25 -17.74
N GLY A 328 29.38 -1.42 -18.40
CA GLY A 328 30.38 -1.86 -19.37
C GLY A 328 31.41 -2.80 -18.74
N PHE A 329 31.90 -2.48 -17.55
CA PHE A 329 32.79 -3.33 -16.76
C PHE A 329 32.14 -4.68 -16.42
N ALA A 330 30.91 -4.66 -15.87
CA ALA A 330 30.19 -5.88 -15.51
C ALA A 330 29.96 -6.78 -16.73
N ARG A 331 29.52 -6.22 -17.87
CA ARG A 331 29.32 -6.96 -19.12
C ARG A 331 30.61 -7.58 -19.65
N LEU A 332 31.73 -6.84 -19.63
CA LEU A 332 33.02 -7.36 -20.06
C LEU A 332 33.46 -8.53 -19.18
N LEU A 333 33.32 -8.38 -17.86
CA LEU A 333 33.66 -9.44 -16.90
C LEU A 333 32.76 -10.66 -17.10
N CYS A 334 31.44 -10.49 -17.27
CA CYS A 334 30.51 -11.62 -17.45
C CYS A 334 30.75 -12.44 -18.73
N ARG A 335 31.47 -11.90 -19.73
CA ARG A 335 31.79 -12.59 -20.99
C ARG A 335 32.97 -13.55 -20.89
N ILE A 336 33.85 -13.41 -19.90
CA ILE A 336 35.01 -14.30 -19.76
C ILE A 336 34.62 -15.59 -19.01
N PRO A 337 35.30 -16.73 -19.26
CA PRO A 337 35.05 -17.97 -18.52
C PRO A 337 35.15 -17.77 -17.00
N GLY A 338 34.09 -18.15 -16.26
CA GLY A 338 34.01 -17.94 -14.81
C GLY A 338 33.66 -16.51 -14.36
N GLY A 339 33.57 -15.57 -15.30
CA GLY A 339 33.35 -14.16 -15.03
C GLY A 339 32.02 -13.83 -14.36
N GLN A 340 30.93 -14.48 -14.74
CA GLN A 340 29.63 -14.31 -14.05
C GLN A 340 29.72 -14.70 -12.56
N ARG A 341 30.44 -15.77 -12.21
CA ARG A 341 30.63 -16.17 -10.80
C ARG A 341 31.44 -15.14 -10.02
N LEU A 342 32.49 -14.60 -10.65
CA LEU A 342 33.30 -13.54 -10.04
C LEU A 342 32.46 -12.27 -9.82
N MET A 343 31.72 -11.82 -10.84
CA MET A 343 30.85 -10.64 -10.74
C MET A 343 29.77 -10.84 -9.67
N GLY A 344 29.15 -12.03 -9.62
CA GLY A 344 28.20 -12.39 -8.57
C GLY A 344 28.81 -12.34 -7.17
N SER A 345 30.05 -12.84 -7.00
CA SER A 345 30.76 -12.71 -5.72
C SER A 345 31.07 -11.25 -5.36
N ILE A 346 31.34 -10.38 -6.33
CA ILE A 346 31.56 -8.95 -6.08
C ILE A 346 30.27 -8.34 -5.53
N ILE A 347 29.13 -8.54 -6.21
CA ILE A 347 27.81 -8.03 -5.79
C ILE A 347 27.45 -8.54 -4.39
N LYS A 348 27.63 -9.85 -4.15
CA LYS A 348 27.31 -10.47 -2.85
C LYS A 348 28.12 -9.81 -1.72
N LYS A 349 29.44 -9.69 -1.88
CA LYS A 349 30.32 -9.13 -0.86
C LYS A 349 30.18 -7.62 -0.68
N SER A 350 29.89 -6.87 -1.75
CA SER A 350 29.76 -5.41 -1.69
C SER A 350 28.43 -4.97 -1.08
N THR A 351 27.40 -5.79 -1.16
CA THR A 351 26.04 -5.35 -0.88
C THR A 351 25.21 -6.40 -0.13
N PHE A 352 25.12 -7.63 -0.62
CA PHE A 352 24.15 -8.58 -0.09
C PHE A 352 24.51 -9.15 1.26
N ASP A 353 25.76 -9.55 1.49
CA ASP A 353 26.18 -10.19 2.74
C ASP A 353 25.86 -9.28 3.94
N LYS A 354 26.22 -7.99 3.84
CA LYS A 354 25.89 -7.01 4.89
C LYS A 354 24.39 -6.92 5.19
N LEU A 355 23.54 -7.02 4.17
CA LEU A 355 22.09 -6.91 4.32
C LEU A 355 21.44 -8.21 4.81
N LEU A 356 21.98 -9.35 4.39
CA LEU A 356 21.56 -10.70 4.80
C LEU A 356 21.94 -11.01 6.25
N ASP A 357 23.06 -10.46 6.72
CA ASP A 357 23.62 -10.71 8.05
C ASP A 357 23.19 -9.65 9.09
N ALA A 358 22.46 -8.61 8.67
CA ALA A 358 21.90 -7.60 9.57
C ALA A 358 20.77 -8.18 10.46
N ASP A 359 20.37 -7.46 11.52
CA ASP A 359 19.36 -7.90 12.50
C ASP A 359 18.03 -8.37 11.89
N HIS A 360 17.64 -7.82 10.74
CA HIS A 360 16.42 -8.19 10.00
C HIS A 360 16.70 -8.96 8.71
N GLY A 361 17.95 -9.40 8.53
CA GLY A 361 18.42 -10.17 7.39
C GLY A 361 17.99 -11.62 7.48
N THR A 362 17.60 -12.18 6.34
CA THR A 362 17.12 -13.57 6.23
C THR A 362 18.21 -14.58 6.61
N ARG A 363 19.48 -14.33 6.30
CA ARG A 363 20.59 -15.21 6.71
C ARG A 363 20.79 -15.17 8.23
N HIS A 364 20.68 -13.99 8.84
CA HIS A 364 20.69 -13.86 10.29
C HIS A 364 19.57 -14.66 10.95
N PHE A 365 18.33 -14.59 10.44
CA PHE A 365 17.20 -15.37 10.96
C PHE A 365 17.50 -16.87 11.01
N ILE A 366 18.08 -17.42 9.94
CA ILE A 366 18.49 -18.82 9.88
C ILE A 366 19.61 -19.11 10.89
N GLN A 367 20.70 -18.35 10.85
CA GLN A 367 21.91 -18.62 11.65
C GLN A 367 21.66 -18.47 13.15
N ALA A 368 20.78 -17.55 13.55
CA ALA A 368 20.41 -17.32 14.93
C ALA A 368 19.27 -18.26 15.40
N GLY A 369 18.72 -19.12 14.54
CA GLY A 369 17.65 -20.04 14.89
C GLY A 369 16.35 -19.33 15.30
N MET A 370 16.01 -18.22 14.64
CA MET A 370 14.81 -17.43 14.95
C MET A 370 13.55 -18.13 14.41
N GLU A 371 13.06 -19.14 15.12
CA GLU A 371 11.97 -20.01 14.66
C GLU A 371 10.71 -19.25 14.21
N ASP A 372 10.34 -18.18 14.90
CA ASP A 372 9.19 -17.35 14.53
C ASP A 372 9.37 -16.69 13.15
N ARG A 373 10.58 -16.22 12.84
CA ARG A 373 10.93 -15.68 11.52
C ARG A 373 11.01 -16.80 10.48
N ILE A 374 11.62 -17.92 10.83
CA ILE A 374 11.76 -19.04 9.91
C ILE A 374 10.38 -19.55 9.47
N ASP A 375 9.47 -19.73 10.42
CA ASP A 375 8.09 -20.16 10.17
C ASP A 375 7.33 -19.14 9.31
N ALA A 376 7.48 -17.84 9.58
CA ALA A 376 6.82 -16.82 8.78
C ALA A 376 7.27 -16.82 7.31
N TYR A 377 8.59 -16.83 7.04
CA TYR A 377 9.14 -16.63 5.68
C TYR A 377 9.33 -17.91 4.85
N TRP A 378 9.46 -19.08 5.50
CA TRP A 378 9.66 -20.38 4.85
C TRP A 378 8.73 -21.49 5.34
N GLY A 379 7.99 -21.27 6.43
CA GLY A 379 7.03 -22.23 6.97
C GLY A 379 7.57 -23.31 7.87
N SER A 380 8.85 -23.62 7.76
CA SER A 380 9.60 -24.38 8.76
C SER A 380 11.08 -24.39 8.39
N SER A 381 11.93 -24.73 9.35
CA SER A 381 13.35 -25.04 9.06
C SER A 381 13.48 -26.19 8.06
N ALA A 382 12.62 -27.20 8.12
CA ALA A 382 12.63 -28.33 7.18
C ALA A 382 12.32 -27.88 5.74
N ALA A 383 11.34 -26.99 5.56
CA ALA A 383 11.02 -26.42 4.25
C ALA A 383 12.19 -25.58 3.71
N TRP A 384 12.86 -24.81 4.57
CA TRP A 384 14.06 -24.06 4.21
C TRP A 384 15.23 -24.97 3.81
N GLU A 385 15.52 -26.04 4.57
CA GLU A 385 16.58 -27.01 4.29
C GLU A 385 16.38 -27.73 2.94
N ALA A 386 15.11 -27.98 2.58
CA ALA A 386 14.74 -28.59 1.31
C ALA A 386 14.93 -27.66 0.10
N LEU A 387 15.16 -26.36 0.30
CA LEU A 387 15.33 -25.42 -0.80
C LEU A 387 16.63 -25.65 -1.57
N PRO A 388 16.57 -25.65 -2.92
CA PRO A 388 17.77 -25.58 -3.72
C PRO A 388 18.47 -24.24 -3.47
N GLU A 389 19.80 -24.26 -3.40
CA GLU A 389 20.61 -23.05 -3.31
C GLU A 389 20.49 -22.20 -4.58
N ARG A 390 20.40 -22.87 -5.74
CA ARG A 390 20.34 -22.22 -7.05
C ARG A 390 18.90 -21.93 -7.45
N VAL A 391 18.70 -20.75 -8.04
CA VAL A 391 17.42 -20.33 -8.62
C VAL A 391 16.97 -21.29 -9.73
N SER A 392 17.90 -21.78 -10.55
CA SER A 392 17.60 -22.76 -11.61
C SER A 392 17.10 -24.12 -11.10
N GLY A 393 17.27 -24.41 -9.81
CA GLY A 393 16.71 -25.60 -9.17
C GLY A 393 15.29 -25.43 -8.66
N MET A 394 14.75 -24.20 -8.62
CA MET A 394 13.38 -23.95 -8.16
C MET A 394 12.36 -24.35 -9.24
N PRO A 395 11.19 -24.90 -8.85
CA PRO A 395 10.08 -25.03 -9.77
C PRO A 395 9.67 -23.63 -10.25
N GLY A 396 9.73 -23.42 -11.57
CA GLY A 396 9.33 -22.15 -12.17
C GLY A 396 7.80 -21.98 -12.14
N PHE A 397 7.36 -20.73 -12.17
CA PHE A 397 5.99 -20.36 -12.49
C PHE A 397 6.00 -19.43 -13.69
N THR A 398 5.07 -19.61 -14.62
CA THR A 398 4.99 -18.84 -15.86
C THR A 398 3.58 -18.38 -16.22
N ASP A 399 2.56 -18.90 -15.54
CA ASP A 399 1.15 -18.61 -15.85
C ASP A 399 0.67 -17.38 -15.07
N TRP A 400 1.37 -16.26 -15.29
CA TRP A 400 1.14 -15.01 -14.57
C TRP A 400 -0.24 -14.41 -14.84
N ASP A 401 -0.87 -14.75 -15.97
CA ASP A 401 -2.18 -14.23 -16.36
C ASP A 401 -3.34 -15.07 -15.81
N HIS A 402 -3.06 -16.21 -15.16
CA HIS A 402 -4.09 -17.04 -14.57
C HIS A 402 -4.70 -16.36 -13.33
N VAL A 403 -5.99 -16.07 -13.41
CA VAL A 403 -6.79 -15.49 -12.33
C VAL A 403 -7.49 -16.60 -11.56
N VAL A 404 -7.29 -16.62 -10.24
CA VAL A 404 -8.10 -17.39 -9.30
C VAL A 404 -9.04 -16.42 -8.57
N PRO A 405 -10.34 -16.37 -8.92
CA PRO A 405 -11.27 -15.42 -8.30
C PRO A 405 -11.45 -15.72 -6.81
N ILE A 406 -11.34 -14.70 -5.98
CA ILE A 406 -11.74 -14.75 -4.58
C ILE A 406 -13.24 -14.47 -4.50
N ASP A 407 -13.99 -15.39 -3.88
CA ASP A 407 -15.42 -15.23 -3.59
C ASP A 407 -15.57 -14.30 -2.37
N HIS A 408 -16.35 -13.23 -2.50
CA HIS A 408 -16.59 -12.29 -1.39
C HIS A 408 -17.77 -12.70 -0.50
N GLY A 409 -18.50 -13.76 -0.82
CA GLY A 409 -19.61 -14.30 -0.04
C GLY A 409 -20.94 -13.57 -0.25
N TYR A 410 -21.06 -12.78 -1.33
CA TYR A 410 -22.28 -12.11 -1.77
C TYR A 410 -22.25 -11.89 -3.29
N ASP A 411 -23.40 -11.56 -3.88
CA ASP A 411 -23.51 -11.27 -5.31
C ASP A 411 -22.97 -9.87 -5.64
N GLU A 412 -21.75 -9.80 -6.15
CA GLU A 412 -21.08 -8.57 -6.58
C GLU A 412 -21.66 -7.98 -7.88
N SER A 413 -22.47 -8.73 -8.64
CA SER A 413 -23.09 -8.22 -9.88
C SER A 413 -24.32 -7.35 -9.62
N LYS A 414 -24.83 -7.40 -8.40
CA LYS A 414 -26.01 -6.72 -7.95
C LYS A 414 -25.74 -5.21 -7.76
N PRO A 415 -26.63 -4.31 -8.23
CA PRO A 415 -26.46 -2.87 -8.02
C PRO A 415 -26.38 -2.51 -6.53
N GLU A 416 -25.64 -1.46 -6.19
CA GLU A 416 -25.43 -1.05 -4.79
C GLU A 416 -26.75 -0.73 -4.08
N GLU A 417 -27.70 -0.09 -4.76
CA GLU A 417 -29.04 0.22 -4.26
C GLU A 417 -29.87 -1.02 -3.94
N GLU A 418 -29.43 -2.19 -4.39
CA GLU A 418 -30.12 -3.42 -4.14
C GLU A 418 -29.59 -4.22 -2.95
N LEU A 419 -28.45 -3.83 -2.38
CA LEU A 419 -27.84 -4.51 -1.23
C LEU A 419 -28.86 -4.67 -0.11
N SER A 420 -28.99 -5.90 0.38
CA SER A 420 -30.02 -6.25 1.35
C SER A 420 -29.43 -6.85 2.63
N LEU A 421 -30.26 -6.90 3.67
CA LEU A 421 -29.94 -7.64 4.89
C LEU A 421 -29.60 -9.12 4.62
N GLY A 422 -30.18 -9.71 3.57
CA GLY A 422 -29.90 -11.09 3.16
C GLY A 422 -28.47 -11.28 2.68
N ASP A 423 -27.97 -10.34 1.88
CA ASP A 423 -26.60 -10.34 1.37
C ASP A 423 -25.61 -10.20 2.53
N MET A 424 -25.87 -9.27 3.45
CA MET A 424 -25.05 -9.09 4.67
C MET A 424 -25.06 -10.33 5.56
N ARG A 425 -26.18 -11.04 5.66
CA ARG A 425 -26.26 -12.30 6.41
C ARG A 425 -25.43 -13.40 5.74
N GLY A 426 -25.48 -13.50 4.42
CA GLY A 426 -24.67 -14.43 3.62
C GLY A 426 -23.18 -14.17 3.80
N ALA A 427 -22.73 -12.94 3.56
CA ALA A 427 -21.33 -12.54 3.71
C ALA A 427 -20.80 -12.77 5.13
N ALA A 428 -21.60 -12.45 6.15
CA ALA A 428 -21.25 -12.71 7.55
C ALA A 428 -21.08 -14.20 7.85
N GLY A 429 -21.98 -15.04 7.31
CA GLY A 429 -21.90 -16.50 7.43
C GLY A 429 -20.67 -17.08 6.73
N PHE A 430 -20.36 -16.58 5.52
CA PHE A 430 -19.18 -16.99 4.77
C PHE A 430 -17.86 -16.57 5.42
N ARG A 431 -17.89 -15.56 6.32
CA ARG A 431 -16.77 -15.14 7.17
C ARG A 431 -16.73 -15.87 8.53
N GLY A 432 -17.45 -16.98 8.65
CA GLY A 432 -17.52 -17.79 9.87
C GLY A 432 -18.31 -17.17 11.02
N GLY A 433 -18.92 -16.02 10.80
CA GLY A 433 -19.67 -15.29 11.81
C GLY A 433 -21.16 -15.27 11.54
N ARG A 434 -21.82 -14.27 12.10
CA ARG A 434 -23.24 -14.01 11.87
C ARG A 434 -23.58 -12.55 12.04
N LEU A 435 -24.57 -12.11 11.28
CA LEU A 435 -25.22 -10.82 11.44
C LEU A 435 -26.17 -10.87 12.64
N LEU A 436 -26.05 -9.91 13.56
CA LEU A 436 -26.91 -9.75 14.74
C LEU A 436 -28.03 -8.71 14.51
N SER A 437 -27.80 -7.71 13.65
CA SER A 437 -28.85 -6.77 13.25
C SER A 437 -30.00 -7.49 12.56
N THR A 438 -31.23 -7.09 12.90
CA THR A 438 -32.47 -7.68 12.37
C THR A 438 -33.09 -6.89 11.22
N SER A 439 -32.59 -5.68 10.96
CA SER A 439 -33.07 -4.76 9.92
C SER A 439 -31.91 -3.97 9.34
N MET A 440 -32.07 -3.58 8.07
CA MET A 440 -31.17 -2.74 7.29
C MET A 440 -32.03 -2.07 6.22
N GLU A 441 -31.78 -0.79 5.94
CA GLU A 441 -32.37 -0.13 4.78
C GLU A 441 -31.74 -0.70 3.50
N LYS A 442 -32.56 -1.10 2.53
CA LYS A 442 -32.07 -1.66 1.27
C LYS A 442 -31.23 -0.59 0.54
N GLY A 443 -30.02 -0.95 0.13
CA GLY A 443 -29.08 -0.04 -0.52
C GLY A 443 -28.24 0.82 0.42
N ASP A 444 -28.35 0.65 1.74
CA ASP A 444 -27.56 1.43 2.70
C ASP A 444 -26.17 0.80 2.93
N TRP A 445 -25.14 1.42 2.38
CA TRP A 445 -23.75 0.97 2.55
C TRP A 445 -23.04 1.56 3.78
N ARG A 446 -23.66 2.51 4.48
CA ARG A 446 -23.01 3.34 5.52
C ARG A 446 -23.51 3.02 6.93
N ALA A 447 -24.78 2.65 7.09
CA ALA A 447 -25.32 2.36 8.42
C ALA A 447 -24.60 1.18 9.08
N LYS A 448 -24.34 1.34 10.37
CA LYS A 448 -23.68 0.32 11.18
C LYS A 448 -24.61 -0.84 11.44
N LEU A 449 -24.11 -2.04 11.15
CA LEU A 449 -24.74 -3.30 11.52
C LEU A 449 -23.91 -3.99 12.59
N ARG A 450 -24.57 -4.75 13.47
CA ARG A 450 -23.93 -5.55 14.51
C ARG A 450 -23.63 -6.94 13.99
N PHE A 451 -22.41 -7.41 14.23
CA PHE A 451 -21.93 -8.73 13.84
C PHE A 451 -21.35 -9.47 15.04
N ARG A 452 -21.23 -10.79 14.91
CA ARG A 452 -20.40 -11.64 15.77
C ARG A 452 -19.48 -12.51 14.92
N CYS A 453 -18.17 -12.47 15.13
CA CYS A 453 -17.24 -13.32 14.40
C CYS A 453 -17.21 -14.76 14.96
N ALA A 454 -16.51 -15.66 14.26
CA ALA A 454 -16.34 -17.07 14.67
C ALA A 454 -15.78 -17.25 16.09
N PHE A 455 -14.96 -16.30 16.55
CA PHE A 455 -14.35 -16.32 17.88
C PHE A 455 -15.23 -15.66 18.96
N GLY A 456 -16.46 -15.27 18.64
CA GLY A 456 -17.43 -14.72 19.59
C GLY A 456 -17.32 -13.22 19.86
N HIS A 457 -16.37 -12.51 19.24
CA HIS A 457 -16.29 -11.05 19.36
C HIS A 457 -17.49 -10.40 18.68
N GLU A 458 -18.19 -9.51 19.38
CA GLU A 458 -19.22 -8.64 18.81
C GLU A 458 -18.63 -7.30 18.40
N PHE A 459 -19.06 -6.76 17.27
CA PHE A 459 -18.60 -5.47 16.76
C PHE A 459 -19.63 -4.86 15.82
N GLU A 460 -19.47 -3.56 15.57
CA GLU A 460 -20.25 -2.80 14.60
C GLU A 460 -19.38 -2.43 13.39
N ALA A 461 -19.97 -2.55 12.21
CA ALA A 461 -19.33 -2.18 10.95
C ALA A 461 -20.38 -1.82 9.90
N SER A 462 -20.04 -0.94 8.98
CA SER A 462 -20.85 -0.67 7.79
C SER A 462 -20.65 -1.75 6.72
N PRO A 463 -21.62 -1.97 5.83
CA PRO A 463 -21.41 -2.81 4.65
C PRO A 463 -20.21 -2.39 3.80
N ARG A 464 -19.98 -1.07 3.66
CA ARG A 464 -18.80 -0.52 2.97
C ARG A 464 -17.49 -1.04 3.55
N LEU A 465 -17.38 -1.11 4.88
CA LEU A 465 -16.20 -1.65 5.54
C LEU A 465 -16.05 -3.17 5.33
N VAL A 466 -17.15 -3.93 5.50
CA VAL A 466 -17.12 -5.41 5.53
C VAL A 466 -16.99 -6.04 4.14
N LEU A 467 -17.68 -5.45 3.16
CA LEU A 467 -17.74 -5.95 1.79
C LEU A 467 -16.65 -5.31 0.95
N GLU A 468 -16.78 -4.03 0.57
CA GLU A 468 -15.80 -3.35 -0.30
C GLU A 468 -14.44 -3.17 0.38
N GLY A 469 -14.41 -2.85 1.68
CA GLY A 469 -13.16 -2.75 2.42
C GLY A 469 -12.45 -4.10 2.65
N GLY A 470 -13.15 -5.22 2.58
CA GLY A 470 -12.61 -6.55 2.89
C GLY A 470 -12.24 -6.76 4.38
N HIS A 471 -12.57 -5.78 5.24
CA HIS A 471 -12.35 -5.85 6.69
C HIS A 471 -13.39 -6.78 7.33
N TRP A 472 -13.07 -7.30 8.52
CA TRP A 472 -14.01 -8.11 9.28
C TRP A 472 -13.98 -7.73 10.77
N CYS A 473 -13.43 -8.60 11.61
CA CYS A 473 -13.46 -8.43 13.04
C CYS A 473 -12.25 -7.61 13.54
N PRO A 474 -12.47 -6.42 14.12
CA PRO A 474 -11.37 -5.56 14.57
C PRO A 474 -10.54 -6.21 15.68
N ALA A 475 -11.13 -7.04 16.53
CA ALA A 475 -10.40 -7.76 17.57
C ALA A 475 -9.46 -8.84 16.99
N CYS A 476 -9.89 -9.54 15.94
CA CYS A 476 -9.04 -10.52 15.24
C CYS A 476 -7.93 -9.84 14.44
N GLU A 477 -8.23 -8.67 13.85
CA GLU A 477 -7.25 -7.88 13.10
C GLU A 477 -6.21 -7.22 14.00
N ALA A 478 -6.56 -6.80 15.22
CA ALA A 478 -5.68 -6.01 16.07
C ALA A 478 -4.80 -6.82 17.03
N LYS A 479 -5.27 -7.96 17.55
CA LYS A 479 -4.59 -8.65 18.67
C LYS A 479 -3.35 -9.45 18.23
N SER A 480 -3.46 -10.17 17.12
CA SER A 480 -2.43 -11.10 16.68
C SER A 480 -2.60 -11.47 15.20
N TRP A 481 -1.57 -12.08 14.62
CA TRP A 481 -1.66 -12.86 13.39
C TRP A 481 -1.96 -14.32 13.78
N ASN A 482 -3.24 -14.65 13.96
CA ASN A 482 -3.73 -15.99 14.28
C ASN A 482 -4.32 -16.71 13.05
N TYR A 483 -3.70 -16.50 11.89
CA TYR A 483 -4.29 -16.76 10.58
C TYR A 483 -4.64 -18.24 10.33
N GLY A 484 -3.83 -19.19 10.80
CA GLY A 484 -4.17 -20.62 10.74
C GLY A 484 -5.46 -20.96 11.47
N ALA A 485 -5.66 -20.42 12.67
CA ALA A 485 -6.91 -20.60 13.41
C ALA A 485 -8.09 -19.91 12.73
N ARG A 486 -7.88 -18.71 12.18
CA ARG A 486 -8.92 -17.98 11.44
C ARG A 486 -9.36 -18.74 10.19
N ALA A 487 -8.43 -19.22 9.37
CA ALA A 487 -8.73 -19.94 8.13
C ALA A 487 -9.54 -21.24 8.34
N LYS A 488 -9.48 -21.86 9.53
CA LYS A 488 -10.29 -23.03 9.87
C LYS A 488 -11.78 -22.73 10.06
N VAL A 489 -12.13 -21.47 10.33
CA VAL A 489 -13.49 -21.07 10.69
C VAL A 489 -14.07 -19.97 9.80
N ASP A 490 -13.22 -19.27 9.05
CA ASP A 490 -13.57 -18.15 8.16
C ASP A 490 -13.26 -18.56 6.70
N PRO A 491 -14.21 -19.20 5.98
CA PRO A 491 -14.04 -19.61 4.58
C PRO A 491 -13.57 -18.49 3.66
N PHE A 492 -14.07 -17.27 3.86
CA PHE A 492 -13.64 -16.10 3.10
C PHE A 492 -12.13 -15.86 3.23
N PHE A 493 -11.61 -15.82 4.47
CA PHE A 493 -10.18 -15.65 4.72
C PHE A 493 -9.35 -16.88 4.31
N ALA A 494 -9.93 -18.09 4.40
CA ALA A 494 -9.26 -19.33 4.04
C ALA A 494 -8.78 -19.36 2.58
N GLN A 495 -9.48 -18.65 1.67
CA GLN A 495 -9.12 -18.54 0.25
C GLN A 495 -7.73 -17.95 0.02
N VAL A 496 -7.25 -17.08 0.92
CA VAL A 496 -5.94 -16.42 0.81
C VAL A 496 -4.88 -16.98 1.77
N TRP A 497 -5.24 -17.98 2.58
CA TRP A 497 -4.34 -18.65 3.51
C TRP A 497 -4.04 -20.08 3.06
N ASN A 498 -5.06 -20.89 2.84
CA ASN A 498 -4.90 -22.32 2.55
C ASN A 498 -4.06 -22.63 1.29
N PRO A 499 -4.09 -21.81 0.21
CA PRO A 499 -3.22 -22.06 -0.95
C PRO A 499 -1.72 -21.90 -0.66
N LEU A 500 -1.35 -21.13 0.37
CA LEU A 500 0.04 -20.73 0.65
C LEU A 500 0.61 -21.37 1.94
N HIS A 501 -0.25 -22.00 2.74
CA HIS A 501 0.09 -22.48 4.08
C HIS A 501 -0.43 -23.91 4.32
N SER A 502 0.31 -24.66 5.14
CA SER A 502 -0.12 -26.00 5.58
C SER A 502 -1.37 -25.89 6.47
N PRO A 503 -2.32 -26.85 6.43
CA PRO A 503 -3.45 -26.92 7.36
C PRO A 503 -3.05 -27.02 8.85
N ASP A 504 -1.81 -27.45 9.12
CA ASP A 504 -1.23 -27.59 10.47
C ASP A 504 -0.46 -26.34 10.91
N GLU A 505 -0.34 -25.33 10.05
CA GLU A 505 0.32 -24.07 10.38
C GLU A 505 -0.57 -23.19 11.27
N MET A 506 -0.41 -23.36 12.59
CA MET A 506 -1.29 -22.79 13.60
C MET A 506 -0.61 -21.75 14.51
N ARG A 507 0.66 -21.40 14.26
CA ARG A 507 1.40 -20.44 15.08
C ARG A 507 0.67 -19.09 15.10
N GLU A 508 0.51 -18.55 16.30
CA GLU A 508 -0.02 -17.20 16.52
C GLU A 508 1.13 -16.24 16.83
N TYR A 509 1.12 -15.09 16.17
CA TYR A 509 2.12 -14.03 16.40
C TYR A 509 1.44 -12.80 17.02
N PRO A 510 1.79 -12.38 18.25
CA PRO A 510 1.23 -11.16 18.85
C PRO A 510 1.62 -9.89 18.07
N LYS A 511 0.72 -8.90 18.04
CA LYS A 511 0.93 -7.58 17.41
C LYS A 511 1.33 -6.50 18.41
#